data_AF-A0A7C1NYU5-F1
#
_entry.id   AF-A0A7C1NYU5-F1
#
_cell.length_a   1.000
_cell.length_b   1.000
_cell.length_c   1.000
_cell.angle_alpha   90.00
_cell.angle_beta   90.00
_cell.angle_gamma   90.00
#
_symmetry.space_group_name_H-M   'P 1'
#
loop_
_entity.id
_entity.type
_entity.pdbx_description
1 polymer ?
#
loop_
_entity_poly.entity_id
_entity_poly.type
_entity_poly.pdbx_seq_one_letter_code
_entity_poly.pdbx_strand_id
1 'polypeptide(L)'
;MGSPNLVPIPSPDDKLGVVRALRKLASLMLNQDASPTFAALTLTGALTVDSIAVAGDMTVGGGVTIGDLTASRLLFGDGSKIVDSVEDLTAWIDGTTDHISVADDSDGSITIDLGTNTQTLLDSFNGSFLETIALLITEAGGTVTGSLNQEDGGDLIQKFSDGYSTLDTTPALTIDLTAYVGTDSVPKEVFVYILQSAKTVMAASNAGWPATEHIKVANLLLRSAATTGTDNGALVNRNWNDHAQGTNSQGHLLHIAERLRQEVSSWHDGVALTLKNVAGAALTTGNSSTAVELVTTVGSIYQLHKQTFPAHDMYVNANDDTHIVNDSVSPYLTTADLVTDVTAIADGTAIGVNKYFNLVIWGAQNKSGEAQHLLVNLPTGQYTTSANAVSDVDGYSIFSIPNAYRGVGFLIARLTFRLIAGSQWTYIAQEDLRGPVSYTHLTLPTI
;
A
#
# COMPACT_ATOMS: atom_id res chain seq x y z
N MET A 1 -47.42 78.23 36.55
CA MET A 1 -46.95 76.92 36.05
C MET A 1 -48.17 76.24 35.46
N GLY A 2 -48.27 76.19 34.13
CA GLY A 2 -49.48 75.70 33.45
C GLY A 2 -49.73 74.24 33.78
N SER A 3 -50.99 73.89 34.06
CA SER A 3 -51.40 72.50 34.23
C SER A 3 -50.83 71.65 33.09
N PRO A 4 -50.32 70.44 33.36
CA PRO A 4 -49.90 69.54 32.30
C PRO A 4 -51.06 69.41 31.31
N ASN A 5 -50.75 69.47 30.01
CA ASN A 5 -51.69 69.33 28.90
C ASN A 5 -52.23 67.89 28.86
N LEU A 6 -52.87 67.45 29.95
CA LEU A 6 -53.49 66.15 30.08
C LEU A 6 -54.75 66.18 29.23
N VAL A 7 -54.86 65.21 28.34
CA VAL A 7 -56.13 64.88 27.68
C VAL A 7 -57.05 64.36 28.79
N PRO A 8 -58.14 65.05 29.14
CA PRO A 8 -59.05 64.58 30.19
C PRO A 8 -59.69 63.26 29.75
N ILE A 9 -59.74 62.25 30.62
CA ILE A 9 -60.46 61.00 30.38
C ILE A 9 -61.95 61.28 30.68
N PRO A 10 -62.82 61.46 29.67
CA PRO A 10 -64.22 61.78 29.89
C PRO A 10 -65.01 60.53 30.31
N SER A 11 -66.11 60.72 31.05
CA SER A 11 -67.09 59.66 31.29
C SER A 11 -67.63 59.15 29.95
N PRO A 12 -67.88 57.83 29.76
CA PRO A 12 -68.44 57.27 28.52
C PRO A 12 -69.72 57.97 28.03
N ASP A 13 -70.47 58.57 28.95
CA ASP A 13 -71.73 59.27 28.66
C ASP A 13 -71.55 60.77 28.31
N ASP A 14 -70.36 61.35 28.52
CA ASP A 14 -70.05 62.75 28.21
C ASP A 14 -69.56 62.93 26.77
N LYS A 15 -70.52 62.97 25.84
CA LYS A 15 -70.25 63.19 24.41
C LYS A 15 -69.42 64.46 24.14
N LEU A 16 -69.62 65.53 24.92
CA LEU A 16 -68.91 66.80 24.71
C LEU A 16 -67.47 66.72 25.23
N GLY A 17 -67.27 66.07 26.37
CA GLY A 17 -65.95 65.74 26.91
C GLY A 17 -65.14 64.86 25.97
N VAL A 18 -65.75 63.82 25.39
CA VAL A 18 -65.14 62.94 24.37
C VAL A 18 -64.68 63.75 23.15
N VAL A 19 -65.53 64.63 22.61
CA VAL A 19 -65.18 65.48 21.45
C VAL A 19 -64.02 66.44 21.77
N ARG A 20 -64.00 67.01 22.98
CA ARG A 20 -62.91 67.89 23.43
C ARG A 20 -61.60 67.12 23.61
N ALA A 21 -61.65 65.91 24.15
CA ALA A 21 -60.50 65.03 24.31
C ALA A 21 -59.92 64.60 22.95
N LEU A 22 -60.78 64.20 22.01
CA LEU A 22 -60.40 63.87 20.63
C LEU A 22 -59.73 65.05 19.92
N ARG A 23 -60.30 66.25 20.04
CA ARG A 23 -59.72 67.46 19.42
C ARG A 23 -58.36 67.80 20.02
N LYS A 24 -58.19 67.65 21.34
CA LYS A 24 -56.89 67.84 22.00
C LYS A 24 -55.85 66.82 21.55
N LEU A 25 -56.25 65.54 21.47
CA LEU A 25 -55.37 64.46 21.01
C LEU A 25 -54.95 64.67 19.55
N ALA A 26 -55.88 65.08 18.68
CA ALA A 26 -55.59 65.39 17.28
C ALA A 26 -54.68 66.64 17.11
N SER A 27 -54.64 67.53 18.09
CA SER A 27 -53.78 68.72 18.10
C SER A 27 -52.44 68.51 18.81
N LEU A 28 -52.14 67.31 19.29
CA LEU A 28 -50.91 67.04 20.02
C LEU A 28 -49.71 67.06 19.05
N MET A 29 -48.82 68.03 19.23
CA MET A 29 -47.54 68.11 18.52
C MET A 29 -46.42 67.77 19.50
N LEU A 30 -45.65 66.73 19.20
CA LEU A 30 -44.40 66.44 19.89
C LEU A 30 -43.27 67.16 19.14
N ASN A 31 -42.52 68.03 19.82
CA ASN A 31 -41.34 68.68 19.23
C ASN A 31 -40.12 67.75 19.34
N GLN A 32 -39.07 68.04 18.56
CA GLN A 32 -37.86 67.20 18.45
C GLN A 32 -37.15 66.94 19.80
N ASP A 33 -37.33 67.83 20.78
CA ASP A 33 -36.73 67.72 22.13
C ASP A 33 -37.68 67.11 23.18
N ALA A 34 -38.92 66.77 22.82
CA ALA A 34 -39.84 66.12 23.75
C ALA A 34 -39.40 64.68 24.04
N SER A 35 -39.38 64.31 25.32
CA SER A 35 -39.08 62.97 25.83
C SER A 35 -40.32 62.36 26.51
N PRO A 36 -41.42 62.12 25.77
CA PRO A 36 -42.64 61.57 26.36
C PRO A 36 -42.43 60.11 26.78
N THR A 37 -42.83 59.78 28.01
CA THR A 37 -42.83 58.41 28.53
C THR A 37 -44.21 57.79 28.37
N PHE A 38 -44.33 56.70 27.62
CA PHE A 38 -45.56 55.92 27.50
C PHE A 38 -45.42 54.62 28.29
N ALA A 39 -46.38 54.30 29.16
CA ALA A 39 -46.38 53.04 29.91
C ALA A 39 -46.66 51.83 29.01
N ALA A 40 -47.43 52.03 27.92
CA ALA A 40 -47.65 51.07 26.85
C ALA A 40 -48.03 51.85 25.58
N LEU A 41 -47.54 51.41 24.43
CA LEU A 41 -47.85 51.98 23.12
C LEU A 41 -48.14 50.83 22.14
N THR A 42 -49.28 50.89 21.46
CA THR A 42 -49.62 49.98 20.37
C THR A 42 -49.79 50.80 19.11
N LEU A 43 -48.98 50.51 18.10
CA LEU A 43 -49.05 51.11 16.78
C LEU A 43 -49.62 50.06 15.82
N THR A 44 -50.63 50.44 15.05
CA THR A 44 -51.19 49.58 13.99
C THR A 44 -50.72 50.12 12.64
N GLY A 45 -50.03 49.30 11.86
CA GLY A 45 -49.48 49.67 10.55
C GLY A 45 -47.95 49.72 10.54
N ALA A 46 -47.38 50.35 9.50
CA ALA A 46 -45.93 50.50 9.36
C ALA A 46 -45.40 51.65 10.21
N LEU A 47 -44.27 51.43 10.87
CA LEU A 47 -43.49 52.45 11.57
C LEU A 47 -42.19 52.71 10.79
N THR A 48 -41.97 53.95 10.34
CA THR A 48 -40.70 54.37 9.71
C THR A 48 -39.95 55.25 10.70
N VAL A 49 -38.73 54.84 11.05
CA VAL A 49 -37.87 55.53 12.02
C VAL A 49 -36.42 55.42 11.56
N ASP A 50 -35.63 56.46 11.78
CA ASP A 50 -34.19 56.47 11.43
C ASP A 50 -33.38 55.58 12.39
N SER A 51 -33.78 55.51 13.66
CA SER A 51 -33.14 54.64 14.66
C SER A 51 -34.09 54.29 15.80
N ILE A 52 -33.90 53.11 16.40
CA ILE A 52 -34.55 52.68 17.63
C ILE A 52 -33.45 52.33 18.63
N ALA A 53 -33.41 53.02 19.76
CA ALA A 53 -32.56 52.66 20.89
C ALA A 53 -33.37 51.84 21.90
N VAL A 54 -32.98 50.59 22.12
CA VAL A 54 -33.61 49.71 23.13
C VAL A 54 -32.64 49.56 24.31
N ALA A 55 -33.05 50.01 25.49
CA ALA A 55 -32.21 50.00 26.70
C ALA A 55 -32.20 48.64 27.44
N GLY A 56 -32.90 47.63 26.91
CA GLY A 56 -33.04 46.29 27.47
C GLY A 56 -33.37 45.28 26.37
N ASP A 57 -34.24 44.32 26.66
CA ASP A 57 -34.57 43.26 25.72
C ASP A 57 -35.57 43.73 24.64
N MET A 58 -35.29 43.38 23.40
CA MET A 58 -36.25 43.49 22.29
C MET A 58 -36.87 42.11 22.04
N THR A 59 -38.19 41.98 22.22
CA THR A 59 -38.93 40.77 21.87
C THR A 59 -39.80 41.04 20.65
N VAL A 60 -39.61 40.28 19.58
CA VAL A 60 -40.43 40.35 18.36
C VAL A 60 -41.34 39.12 18.33
N GLY A 61 -42.66 39.34 18.34
CA GLY A 61 -43.65 38.25 18.36
C GLY A 61 -43.88 37.57 17.00
N GLY A 62 -43.11 37.94 15.97
CA GLY A 62 -43.22 37.44 14.60
C GLY A 62 -41.86 37.43 13.89
N GLY A 63 -41.87 37.27 12.56
CA GLY A 63 -40.65 37.29 11.76
C GLY A 63 -39.98 38.67 11.70
N VAL A 64 -38.65 38.68 11.63
CA VAL A 64 -37.84 39.87 11.32
C VAL A 64 -37.30 39.71 9.90
N THR A 65 -37.60 40.67 9.03
CA THR A 65 -37.03 40.75 7.69
C THR A 65 -35.99 41.86 7.68
N ILE A 66 -34.74 41.52 7.38
CA ILE A 66 -33.64 42.47 7.22
C ILE A 66 -33.35 42.53 5.72
N GLY A 67 -33.66 43.67 5.10
CA GLY A 67 -33.73 43.78 3.63
C GLY A 67 -32.39 43.64 2.91
N ASP A 68 -31.29 43.88 3.61
CA ASP A 68 -29.94 43.88 3.02
C ASP A 68 -29.26 42.50 3.10
N LEU A 69 -29.89 41.50 3.73
CA LEU A 69 -29.32 40.16 3.86
C LEU A 69 -29.45 39.35 2.57
N THR A 70 -28.40 38.57 2.28
CA THR A 70 -28.45 37.54 1.25
C THR A 70 -29.23 36.32 1.78
N ALA A 71 -30.15 35.81 0.96
CA ALA A 71 -30.96 34.65 1.30
C ALA A 71 -30.10 33.42 1.61
N SER A 72 -30.52 32.65 2.61
CA SER A 72 -29.88 31.41 3.07
C SER A 72 -28.44 31.54 3.58
N ARG A 73 -27.89 32.75 3.75
CA ARG A 73 -26.52 32.91 4.29
C ARG A 73 -26.49 32.91 5.81
N LEU A 74 -25.37 32.45 6.38
CA LEU A 74 -25.02 32.69 7.78
C LEU A 74 -24.86 34.20 8.02
N LEU A 75 -25.23 34.65 9.22
CA LEU A 75 -25.21 36.05 9.60
C LEU A 75 -24.09 36.33 10.60
N PHE A 76 -23.46 37.48 10.48
CA PHE A 76 -22.41 37.93 11.39
C PHE A 76 -22.56 39.41 11.74
N GLY A 77 -21.93 39.82 12.84
CA GLY A 77 -21.79 41.23 13.19
C GLY A 77 -20.52 41.80 12.59
N ASP A 78 -20.64 42.85 11.78
CA ASP A 78 -19.48 43.51 11.18
C ASP A 78 -18.78 44.49 12.14
N GLY A 79 -17.70 45.14 11.68
CA GLY A 79 -16.99 46.16 12.45
C GLY A 79 -17.84 47.40 12.80
N SER A 80 -18.93 47.61 12.05
CA SER A 80 -19.92 48.68 12.27
C SER A 80 -21.04 48.25 13.22
N LYS A 81 -21.02 47.00 13.70
CA LYS A 81 -22.05 46.36 14.54
C LYS A 81 -23.40 46.19 13.84
N ILE A 82 -23.39 46.10 12.51
CA ILE A 82 -24.53 45.76 11.67
C ILE A 82 -24.55 44.25 11.47
N VAL A 83 -25.75 43.68 11.33
CA VAL A 83 -25.93 42.28 10.93
C VAL A 83 -25.80 42.19 9.42
N ASP A 84 -24.85 41.39 8.95
CA ASP A 84 -24.58 41.18 7.53
C ASP A 84 -24.47 39.69 7.19
N SER A 85 -24.58 39.36 5.90
CA SER A 85 -24.40 38.00 5.39
C SER A 85 -22.92 37.69 5.19
N VAL A 86 -22.47 36.51 5.62
CA VAL A 86 -21.11 36.05 5.28
C VAL A 86 -21.02 35.85 3.77
N GLU A 87 -20.16 36.62 3.11
CA GLU A 87 -20.00 36.64 1.65
C GLU A 87 -19.31 35.38 1.13
N ASP A 88 -18.23 34.96 1.79
CA ASP A 88 -17.47 33.74 1.51
C ASP A 88 -17.24 32.99 2.82
N LEU A 89 -17.88 31.83 2.94
CA LEU A 89 -17.78 30.99 4.14
C LEU A 89 -16.36 30.41 4.32
N THR A 90 -15.56 30.30 3.25
CA THR A 90 -14.17 29.81 3.32
C THR A 90 -13.24 30.82 4.00
N ALA A 91 -13.63 32.09 4.11
CA ALA A 91 -12.87 33.10 4.84
C ALA A 91 -12.80 32.83 6.36
N TRP A 92 -13.70 31.99 6.88
CA TRP A 92 -13.77 31.63 8.31
C TRP A 92 -13.22 30.23 8.60
N ILE A 93 -13.25 29.35 7.60
CA ILE A 93 -12.74 27.99 7.68
C ILE A 93 -11.85 27.78 6.47
N ASP A 94 -10.54 27.98 6.66
CA ASP A 94 -9.57 27.78 5.60
C ASP A 94 -9.17 26.30 5.53
N GLY A 95 -9.11 25.78 4.30
CA GLY A 95 -8.55 24.46 4.03
C GLY A 95 -7.03 24.52 3.98
N THR A 96 -6.36 23.41 4.26
CA THR A 96 -4.93 23.31 3.90
C THR A 96 -4.84 22.73 2.50
N THR A 97 -4.11 23.41 1.61
CA THR A 97 -3.75 22.89 0.29
C THR A 97 -3.29 21.43 0.42
N ASP A 98 -3.85 20.56 -0.42
CA ASP A 98 -3.62 19.10 -0.48
C ASP A 98 -4.29 18.20 0.58
N HIS A 99 -4.69 18.68 1.76
CA HIS A 99 -5.31 17.80 2.78
C HIS A 99 -6.83 17.94 2.91
N ILE A 100 -7.33 19.18 3.08
CA ILE A 100 -8.74 19.45 3.32
C ILE A 100 -9.20 20.50 2.31
N SER A 101 -10.21 20.16 1.52
CA SER A 101 -10.93 21.11 0.70
C SER A 101 -12.10 21.68 1.50
N VAL A 102 -12.28 22.99 1.41
CA VAL A 102 -13.43 23.70 1.94
C VAL A 102 -14.02 24.49 0.79
N ALA A 103 -15.32 24.31 0.54
CA ALA A 103 -16.05 25.02 -0.50
C ALA A 103 -17.30 25.67 0.08
N ASP A 104 -17.53 26.93 -0.30
CA ASP A 104 -18.78 27.62 -0.05
C ASP A 104 -19.77 27.28 -1.18
N ASP A 105 -20.86 26.60 -0.83
CA ASP A 105 -21.86 26.10 -1.79
C ASP A 105 -22.86 27.19 -2.21
N SER A 106 -22.67 28.44 -1.73
CA SER A 106 -23.49 29.62 -2.04
C SER A 106 -24.95 29.53 -1.60
N ASP A 107 -25.36 28.43 -0.98
CA ASP A 107 -26.71 28.18 -0.46
C ASP A 107 -26.78 28.26 1.09
N GLY A 108 -25.68 28.69 1.72
CA GLY A 108 -25.55 28.73 3.17
C GLY A 108 -24.89 27.51 3.80
N SER A 109 -24.56 26.50 3.01
CA SER A 109 -23.82 25.33 3.44
C SER A 109 -22.35 25.40 3.03
N ILE A 110 -21.56 24.54 3.69
CA ILE A 110 -20.12 24.39 3.44
C ILE A 110 -19.87 22.92 3.16
N THR A 111 -19.18 22.63 2.06
CA THR A 111 -18.64 21.30 1.79
C THR A 111 -17.23 21.19 2.36
N ILE A 112 -17.00 20.14 3.16
CA ILE A 112 -15.69 19.78 3.73
C ILE A 112 -15.36 18.37 3.23
N ASP A 113 -14.23 18.23 2.53
CA ASP A 113 -13.78 16.97 1.96
C ASP A 113 -12.24 16.87 2.00
N LEU A 114 -11.71 15.72 1.59
CA LEU A 114 -10.29 15.55 1.34
C LEU A 114 -9.87 16.36 0.11
N GLY A 115 -8.68 16.95 0.16
CA GLY A 115 -8.11 17.62 -1.01
C GLY A 115 -7.95 16.66 -2.19
N THR A 116 -8.09 17.16 -3.44
CA THR A 116 -8.06 16.34 -4.66
C THR A 116 -6.83 15.44 -4.74
N ASN A 117 -5.65 15.94 -4.39
CA ASN A 117 -4.42 15.14 -4.40
C ASN A 117 -4.45 13.99 -3.38
N THR A 118 -5.06 14.18 -2.21
CA THR A 118 -5.28 13.12 -1.23
C THR A 118 -6.28 12.08 -1.75
N GLN A 119 -7.36 12.52 -2.41
CA GLN A 119 -8.31 11.60 -3.05
C GLN A 119 -7.63 10.76 -4.14
N THR A 120 -6.82 11.39 -5.01
CA THR A 120 -6.05 10.68 -6.04
C THR A 120 -5.05 9.69 -5.47
N LEU A 121 -4.42 9.99 -4.32
CA LEU A 121 -3.56 9.02 -3.65
C LEU A 121 -4.36 7.78 -3.21
N LEU A 122 -5.57 7.97 -2.69
CA LEU A 122 -6.46 6.88 -2.27
C LEU A 122 -6.99 6.04 -3.46
N ASP A 123 -6.96 6.58 -4.67
CA ASP A 123 -7.28 5.83 -5.89
C ASP A 123 -6.26 4.72 -6.21
N SER A 124 -5.13 4.65 -5.49
CA SER A 124 -4.24 3.48 -5.56
C SER A 124 -4.92 2.17 -5.12
N PHE A 125 -6.02 2.26 -4.36
CA PHE A 125 -6.85 1.11 -3.95
C PHE A 125 -8.01 0.83 -4.92
N ASN A 126 -8.06 1.49 -6.07
CA ASN A 126 -9.12 1.23 -7.04
C ASN A 126 -9.08 -0.23 -7.55
N GLY A 127 -10.24 -0.89 -7.57
CA GLY A 127 -10.33 -2.30 -7.96
C GLY A 127 -10.04 -3.28 -6.82
N SER A 128 -10.23 -2.86 -5.56
CA SER A 128 -10.04 -3.70 -4.38
C SER A 128 -11.27 -3.75 -3.45
N PHE A 129 -11.19 -4.67 -2.49
CA PHE A 129 -12.02 -4.65 -1.28
C PHE A 129 -11.25 -3.99 -0.12
N LEU A 130 -11.95 -3.50 0.90
CA LEU A 130 -11.29 -3.10 2.15
C LEU A 130 -10.91 -4.31 3.00
N GLU A 131 -11.76 -5.33 3.00
CA GLU A 131 -11.65 -6.55 3.80
C GLU A 131 -11.06 -7.73 3.00
N THR A 132 -10.59 -8.75 3.73
CA THR A 132 -10.14 -10.01 3.16
C THR A 132 -11.33 -10.85 2.70
N ILE A 133 -11.26 -11.36 1.47
CA ILE A 133 -12.29 -12.21 0.87
C ILE A 133 -12.01 -13.71 1.06
N ALA A 134 -13.09 -14.48 1.14
CA ALA A 134 -13.11 -15.93 0.97
C ALA A 134 -14.07 -16.30 -0.15
N LEU A 135 -13.53 -16.63 -1.33
CA LEU A 135 -14.29 -17.36 -2.36
C LEU A 135 -14.06 -18.86 -2.21
N LEU A 136 -15.12 -19.61 -1.91
CA LEU A 136 -15.09 -21.07 -1.83
C LEU A 136 -15.77 -21.67 -3.05
N ILE A 137 -15.19 -22.75 -3.58
CA ILE A 137 -15.73 -23.48 -4.74
C ILE A 137 -16.31 -24.80 -4.23
N THR A 138 -17.59 -25.03 -4.52
CA THR A 138 -18.28 -26.28 -4.20
C THR A 138 -18.96 -26.84 -5.44
N GLU A 139 -19.24 -28.14 -5.43
CA GLU A 139 -20.06 -28.77 -6.46
C GLU A 139 -21.22 -29.54 -5.83
N ALA A 140 -22.39 -29.43 -6.44
CA ALA A 140 -23.55 -30.21 -6.08
C ALA A 140 -24.39 -30.54 -7.32
N GLY A 141 -24.61 -31.84 -7.58
CA GLY A 141 -25.53 -32.31 -8.61
C GLY A 141 -25.17 -31.89 -10.04
N GLY A 142 -23.88 -31.73 -10.33
CA GLY A 142 -23.33 -31.24 -11.59
C GLY A 142 -23.14 -29.72 -11.66
N THR A 143 -23.56 -28.97 -10.64
CA THR A 143 -23.44 -27.51 -10.61
C THR A 143 -22.22 -27.09 -9.79
N VAL A 144 -21.27 -26.40 -10.43
CA VAL A 144 -20.11 -25.82 -9.74
C VAL A 144 -20.46 -24.40 -9.31
N THR A 145 -20.38 -24.12 -8.01
CA THR A 145 -20.74 -22.83 -7.42
C THR A 145 -19.53 -22.19 -6.76
N GLY A 146 -19.27 -20.91 -7.08
CA GLY A 146 -18.40 -20.06 -6.28
C GLY A 146 -19.23 -19.27 -5.27
N SER A 147 -18.85 -19.30 -3.98
CA SER A 147 -19.53 -18.59 -2.89
C SER A 147 -18.56 -17.61 -2.23
N LEU A 148 -18.85 -16.32 -2.34
CA LEU A 148 -18.03 -15.22 -1.83
C LEU A 148 -18.58 -14.71 -0.49
N ASN A 149 -17.69 -14.59 0.50
CA ASN A 149 -17.93 -13.92 1.78
C ASN A 149 -16.70 -13.09 2.17
N GLN A 150 -16.86 -12.23 3.16
CA GLN A 150 -15.77 -11.73 3.99
C GLN A 150 -15.23 -12.86 4.90
N GLU A 151 -13.91 -13.01 5.06
CA GLU A 151 -13.32 -14.09 5.88
C GLU A 151 -13.76 -14.05 7.35
N ASP A 152 -13.91 -12.86 7.93
CA ASP A 152 -14.34 -12.66 9.33
C ASP A 152 -15.87 -12.48 9.49
N GLY A 153 -16.63 -12.68 8.41
CA GLY A 153 -18.07 -12.42 8.35
C GLY A 153 -18.42 -10.93 8.18
N GLY A 154 -19.65 -10.66 7.75
CA GLY A 154 -20.09 -9.32 7.35
C GLY A 154 -20.18 -9.17 5.83
N ASP A 155 -20.37 -7.92 5.40
CA ASP A 155 -20.47 -7.52 3.99
C ASP A 155 -19.16 -6.86 3.55
N LEU A 156 -18.84 -6.97 2.26
CA LEU A 156 -17.59 -6.44 1.71
C LEU A 156 -17.76 -4.98 1.26
N ILE A 157 -16.74 -4.15 1.48
CA ILE A 157 -16.70 -2.78 0.96
C ILE A 157 -15.83 -2.74 -0.29
N GLN A 158 -16.44 -2.39 -1.42
CA GLN A 158 -15.79 -2.26 -2.72
C GLN A 158 -15.26 -0.85 -2.93
N LYS A 159 -14.02 -0.70 -3.42
CA LYS A 159 -13.48 0.57 -3.91
C LYS A 159 -13.43 0.59 -5.44
N PHE A 160 -14.21 1.51 -6.02
CA PHE A 160 -14.21 1.85 -7.44
C PHE A 160 -13.81 3.33 -7.64
N SER A 161 -13.66 3.75 -8.90
CA SER A 161 -13.41 5.14 -9.30
C SER A 161 -14.55 6.10 -8.91
N ASP A 162 -15.78 5.61 -8.77
CA ASP A 162 -16.96 6.37 -8.34
C ASP A 162 -17.24 6.26 -6.83
N GLY A 163 -16.28 5.77 -6.06
CA GLY A 163 -16.31 5.74 -4.60
C GLY A 163 -16.47 4.35 -4.01
N TYR A 164 -16.97 4.31 -2.77
CA TYR A 164 -17.18 3.09 -2.02
C TYR A 164 -18.61 2.55 -2.18
N SER A 165 -18.75 1.24 -2.26
CA SER A 165 -20.06 0.58 -2.25
C SER A 165 -20.04 -0.72 -1.47
N THR A 166 -21.05 -0.94 -0.64
CA THR A 166 -21.23 -2.20 0.08
C THR A 166 -21.74 -3.30 -0.86
N LEU A 167 -21.08 -4.45 -0.82
CA LEU A 167 -21.53 -5.70 -1.42
C LEU A 167 -22.11 -6.59 -0.34
N ASP A 168 -23.43 -6.78 -0.38
CA ASP A 168 -24.12 -7.72 0.51
C ASP A 168 -23.65 -9.16 0.23
N THR A 169 -23.07 -9.80 1.25
CA THR A 169 -22.68 -11.21 1.22
C THR A 169 -23.41 -12.02 2.30
N THR A 170 -24.61 -11.58 2.70
CA THR A 170 -25.42 -12.21 3.75
C THR A 170 -26.81 -12.63 3.22
N PRO A 171 -26.99 -13.87 2.70
CA PRO A 171 -26.03 -14.98 2.65
C PRO A 171 -24.99 -14.80 1.54
N ALA A 172 -23.97 -15.67 1.55
CA ALA A 172 -22.84 -15.64 0.60
C ALA A 172 -23.29 -15.33 -0.83
N LEU A 173 -22.62 -14.36 -1.47
CA LEU A 173 -22.89 -14.05 -2.86
C LEU A 173 -22.39 -15.21 -3.73
N THR A 174 -23.26 -15.75 -4.58
CA THR A 174 -22.95 -16.93 -5.38
C THR A 174 -22.82 -16.65 -6.88
N ILE A 175 -21.98 -17.43 -7.56
CA ILE A 175 -21.90 -17.50 -9.03
C ILE A 175 -21.91 -18.96 -9.51
N ASP A 176 -22.68 -19.24 -10.55
CA ASP A 176 -22.62 -20.52 -11.25
C ASP A 176 -21.43 -20.54 -12.23
N LEU A 177 -20.49 -21.44 -11.96
CA LEU A 177 -19.26 -21.62 -12.72
C LEU A 177 -19.32 -22.82 -13.67
N THR A 178 -20.46 -23.51 -13.75
CA THR A 178 -20.62 -24.77 -14.51
C THR A 178 -20.26 -24.61 -15.99
N ALA A 179 -20.54 -23.45 -16.59
CA ALA A 179 -20.19 -23.17 -17.98
C ALA A 179 -18.68 -22.93 -18.23
N TYR A 180 -17.91 -22.67 -17.17
CA TYR A 180 -16.51 -22.26 -17.25
C TYR A 180 -15.52 -23.40 -16.97
N VAL A 181 -16.04 -24.58 -16.62
CA VAL A 181 -15.25 -25.78 -16.33
C VAL A 181 -14.52 -26.31 -17.56
N GLY A 182 -13.37 -26.94 -17.32
CA GLY A 182 -12.63 -27.71 -18.30
C GLY A 182 -13.00 -29.19 -18.31
N THR A 183 -12.17 -29.99 -18.95
CA THR A 183 -12.17 -31.45 -18.78
C THR A 183 -11.06 -31.85 -17.81
N ASP A 184 -11.05 -33.11 -17.40
CA ASP A 184 -10.04 -33.59 -16.46
C ASP A 184 -8.62 -33.60 -17.07
N SER A 185 -8.52 -33.79 -18.38
CA SER A 185 -7.25 -33.74 -19.13
C SER A 185 -6.88 -32.34 -19.59
N VAL A 186 -7.85 -31.43 -19.70
CA VAL A 186 -7.65 -30.03 -20.10
C VAL A 186 -8.46 -29.12 -19.16
N PRO A 187 -7.94 -28.86 -17.95
CA PRO A 187 -8.57 -27.91 -17.03
C PRO A 187 -8.59 -26.51 -17.64
N LYS A 188 -9.59 -25.69 -17.29
CA LYS A 188 -9.69 -24.31 -17.76
C LYS A 188 -9.39 -23.31 -16.66
N GLU A 189 -8.65 -22.28 -17.02
CA GLU A 189 -8.46 -21.11 -16.17
C GLU A 189 -9.74 -20.27 -16.16
N VAL A 190 -10.15 -19.80 -14.98
CA VAL A 190 -11.36 -18.99 -14.78
C VAL A 190 -11.01 -17.75 -13.96
N PHE A 191 -11.38 -16.58 -14.47
CA PHE A 191 -11.20 -15.28 -13.83
C PHE A 191 -12.54 -14.82 -13.27
N VAL A 192 -12.67 -14.74 -11.95
CA VAL A 192 -13.88 -14.27 -11.24
C VAL A 192 -13.68 -12.83 -10.78
N TYR A 193 -14.62 -11.95 -11.10
CA TYR A 193 -14.51 -10.51 -10.87
C TYR A 193 -15.89 -9.87 -10.64
N ILE A 194 -15.88 -8.61 -10.18
CA ILE A 194 -17.07 -7.75 -10.09
C ILE A 194 -16.81 -6.49 -10.91
N LEU A 195 -17.73 -6.13 -11.79
CA LEU A 195 -17.62 -4.94 -12.65
C LEU A 195 -18.12 -3.70 -11.90
N GLN A 196 -17.49 -2.55 -12.12
CA GLN A 196 -17.97 -1.26 -11.60
C GLN A 196 -19.41 -0.96 -12.06
N SER A 197 -19.79 -1.38 -13.27
CA SER A 197 -21.13 -1.20 -13.82
C SER A 197 -22.18 -2.19 -13.28
N ALA A 198 -21.76 -3.22 -12.55
CA ALA A 198 -22.61 -4.30 -12.04
C ALA A 198 -22.14 -4.76 -10.64
N LYS A 199 -22.11 -3.81 -9.70
CA LYS A 199 -21.47 -3.94 -8.37
C LYS A 199 -22.07 -4.97 -7.43
N THR A 200 -23.22 -5.55 -7.74
CA THR A 200 -23.95 -6.48 -6.86
C THR A 200 -23.87 -7.94 -7.32
N VAL A 201 -23.17 -8.23 -8.41
CA VAL A 201 -23.08 -9.57 -8.99
C VAL A 201 -21.65 -9.91 -9.37
N MET A 202 -21.27 -11.18 -9.18
CA MET A 202 -20.03 -11.71 -9.74
C MET A 202 -20.21 -12.07 -11.21
N ALA A 203 -19.13 -11.93 -11.97
CA ALA A 203 -18.98 -12.40 -13.33
C ALA A 203 -17.74 -13.30 -13.46
N ALA A 204 -17.69 -14.11 -14.51
CA ALA A 204 -16.58 -15.02 -14.78
C ALA A 204 -16.15 -14.98 -16.27
N SER A 205 -14.91 -15.38 -16.54
CA SER A 205 -14.33 -15.42 -17.89
C SER A 205 -13.27 -16.52 -18.01
N ASN A 206 -13.18 -17.18 -19.17
CA ASN A 206 -12.05 -18.05 -19.53
C ASN A 206 -11.00 -17.35 -20.42
N ALA A 207 -11.21 -16.08 -20.76
CA ALA A 207 -10.36 -15.33 -21.70
C ALA A 207 -9.37 -14.37 -21.03
N GLY A 208 -9.47 -14.19 -19.71
CA GLY A 208 -8.71 -13.19 -18.95
C GLY A 208 -9.60 -12.24 -18.15
N TRP A 209 -8.94 -11.30 -17.47
CA TRP A 209 -9.58 -10.16 -16.81
C TRP A 209 -10.25 -9.22 -17.83
N PRO A 210 -11.36 -8.55 -17.47
CA PRO A 210 -12.02 -7.61 -18.37
C PRO A 210 -11.17 -6.34 -18.60
N ALA A 211 -11.36 -5.70 -19.75
CA ALA A 211 -10.72 -4.42 -20.08
C ALA A 211 -11.37 -3.22 -19.37
N THR A 212 -12.61 -3.37 -18.91
CA THR A 212 -13.33 -2.37 -18.11
C THR A 212 -12.92 -2.44 -16.65
N GLU A 213 -13.18 -1.36 -15.90
CA GLU A 213 -12.94 -1.30 -14.47
C GLU A 213 -13.65 -2.44 -13.71
N HIS A 214 -12.89 -3.10 -12.83
CA HIS A 214 -13.33 -4.28 -12.11
C HIS A 214 -12.54 -4.47 -10.81
N ILE A 215 -13.14 -5.21 -9.89
CA ILE A 215 -12.45 -5.83 -8.74
C ILE A 215 -12.17 -7.28 -9.08
N LYS A 216 -10.92 -7.72 -8.88
CA LYS A 216 -10.53 -9.12 -9.03
C LYS A 216 -10.91 -9.89 -7.77
N VAL A 217 -11.65 -10.98 -7.92
CA VAL A 217 -12.05 -11.84 -6.80
C VAL A 217 -11.11 -13.05 -6.73
N ALA A 218 -11.05 -13.85 -7.80
CA ALA A 218 -10.19 -15.02 -7.81
C ALA A 218 -9.73 -15.43 -9.21
N ASN A 219 -8.59 -16.11 -9.27
CA ASN A 219 -8.13 -16.87 -10.43
C ASN A 219 -8.16 -18.37 -10.08
N LEU A 220 -8.95 -19.12 -10.85
CA LEU A 220 -9.24 -20.53 -10.62
C LEU A 220 -8.68 -21.40 -11.74
N LEU A 221 -8.43 -22.67 -11.43
CA LEU A 221 -8.26 -23.71 -12.43
C LEU A 221 -9.30 -24.80 -12.16
N LEU A 222 -10.27 -24.95 -13.07
CA LEU A 222 -11.40 -25.86 -12.91
C LEU A 222 -11.30 -27.05 -13.89
N ARG A 223 -11.44 -28.27 -13.33
CA ARG A 223 -11.59 -29.52 -14.09
C ARG A 223 -13.08 -29.75 -14.37
N SER A 224 -13.48 -30.96 -14.75
CA SER A 224 -14.91 -31.28 -14.89
C SER A 224 -15.67 -31.02 -13.59
N ALA A 225 -16.98 -30.79 -13.67
CA ALA A 225 -17.82 -30.61 -12.49
C ALA A 225 -17.70 -31.83 -11.55
N ALA A 226 -17.81 -33.05 -12.08
CA ALA A 226 -17.70 -34.28 -11.30
C ALA A 226 -16.38 -34.35 -10.52
N THR A 227 -15.26 -34.04 -11.16
CA THR A 227 -13.95 -34.06 -10.48
C THR A 227 -13.81 -32.92 -9.47
N THR A 228 -14.35 -31.73 -9.76
CA THR A 228 -14.40 -30.62 -8.79
C THR A 228 -15.15 -31.03 -7.53
N GLY A 229 -16.23 -31.80 -7.66
CA GLY A 229 -16.94 -32.40 -6.52
C GLY A 229 -16.13 -33.43 -5.76
N THR A 230 -15.47 -34.36 -6.45
CA THR A 230 -14.63 -35.38 -5.79
C THR A 230 -13.38 -34.80 -5.13
N ASP A 231 -12.82 -33.72 -5.70
CA ASP A 231 -11.65 -33.00 -5.16
C ASP A 231 -12.04 -32.04 -4.03
N ASN A 232 -13.35 -31.89 -3.74
CA ASN A 232 -13.90 -30.95 -2.76
C ASN A 232 -13.51 -29.48 -3.04
N GLY A 233 -13.47 -29.11 -4.32
CA GLY A 233 -13.17 -27.75 -4.78
C GLY A 233 -12.39 -27.68 -6.09
N ALA A 234 -11.91 -26.48 -6.40
CA ALA A 234 -11.11 -26.21 -7.60
C ALA A 234 -9.70 -26.83 -7.51
N LEU A 235 -9.11 -27.16 -8.67
CA LEU A 235 -7.71 -27.61 -8.74
C LEU A 235 -6.73 -26.51 -8.30
N VAL A 236 -7.08 -25.26 -8.61
CA VAL A 236 -6.42 -24.06 -8.08
C VAL A 236 -7.50 -23.06 -7.69
N ASN A 237 -7.37 -22.47 -6.51
CA ASN A 237 -8.18 -21.34 -6.06
C ASN A 237 -7.24 -20.25 -5.51
N ARG A 238 -6.98 -19.22 -6.30
CA ARG A 238 -6.20 -18.05 -5.88
C ARG A 238 -7.14 -16.87 -5.65
N ASN A 239 -7.56 -16.68 -4.40
CA ASN A 239 -8.21 -15.44 -3.96
C ASN A 239 -7.23 -14.29 -4.15
N TRP A 240 -7.68 -13.21 -4.80
CA TRP A 240 -6.78 -12.12 -5.19
C TRP A 240 -6.40 -11.24 -3.98
N ASN A 241 -7.28 -11.10 -2.98
CA ASN A 241 -7.00 -10.51 -1.66
C ASN A 241 -6.12 -9.24 -1.69
N ASP A 242 -6.38 -8.35 -2.65
CA ASP A 242 -5.80 -6.99 -2.71
C ASP A 242 -6.47 -6.06 -1.67
N HIS A 243 -6.80 -6.61 -0.49
CA HIS A 243 -7.51 -5.89 0.56
C HIS A 243 -6.74 -4.67 1.06
N ALA A 244 -7.43 -3.67 1.60
CA ALA A 244 -6.77 -2.55 2.27
C ALA A 244 -6.04 -2.99 3.56
N GLN A 245 -6.67 -3.91 4.31
CA GLN A 245 -6.10 -4.50 5.52
C GLN A 245 -6.51 -5.97 5.70
N GLY A 246 -5.64 -6.76 6.33
CA GLY A 246 -5.95 -8.15 6.70
C GLY A 246 -6.84 -8.26 7.93
N THR A 247 -7.24 -9.49 8.24
CA THR A 247 -8.00 -9.85 9.46
C THR A 247 -7.27 -9.52 10.77
N ASN A 248 -5.93 -9.40 10.72
CA ASN A 248 -5.06 -8.94 11.80
C ASN A 248 -4.85 -7.40 11.83
N SER A 249 -5.63 -6.66 11.02
CA SER A 249 -5.53 -5.20 10.85
C SER A 249 -4.17 -4.70 10.35
N GLN A 250 -3.35 -5.57 9.73
CA GLN A 250 -2.13 -5.13 9.04
C GLN A 250 -2.48 -4.64 7.64
N GLY A 251 -1.94 -3.48 7.27
CA GLY A 251 -2.18 -2.87 5.96
C GLY A 251 -1.52 -3.64 4.82
N HIS A 252 -2.09 -3.52 3.62
CA HIS A 252 -1.64 -4.21 2.40
C HIS A 252 -0.12 -4.08 2.13
N LEU A 253 0.45 -2.89 2.34
CA LEU A 253 1.88 -2.63 2.13
C LEU A 253 2.78 -3.52 2.99
N LEU A 254 2.35 -3.89 4.20
CA LEU A 254 3.12 -4.77 5.07
C LEU A 254 3.10 -6.21 4.54
N HIS A 255 1.98 -6.68 3.98
CA HIS A 255 1.89 -7.99 3.34
C HIS A 255 2.74 -8.06 2.06
N ILE A 256 2.73 -7.01 1.23
CA ILE A 256 3.63 -6.92 0.07
C ILE A 256 5.08 -6.99 0.56
N ALA A 257 5.44 -6.19 1.57
CA ALA A 257 6.80 -6.18 2.11
C ALA A 257 7.22 -7.53 2.71
N GLU A 258 6.30 -8.27 3.32
CA GLU A 258 6.54 -9.64 3.80
C GLU A 258 6.78 -10.60 2.63
N ARG A 259 5.93 -10.57 1.59
CA ARG A 259 6.10 -11.41 0.41
C ARG A 259 7.40 -11.13 -0.32
N LEU A 260 7.79 -9.86 -0.48
CA LEU A 260 9.06 -9.49 -1.11
C LEU A 260 10.27 -10.00 -0.30
N ARG A 261 10.19 -10.01 1.04
CA ARG A 261 11.25 -10.59 1.88
C ARG A 261 11.37 -12.11 1.77
N GLN A 262 10.38 -12.79 1.18
CA GLN A 262 10.51 -14.21 0.85
C GLN A 262 11.37 -14.46 -0.40
N GLU A 263 11.76 -13.42 -1.12
CA GLU A 263 12.67 -13.53 -2.28
C GLU A 263 14.14 -13.51 -1.84
N VAL A 264 15.04 -13.89 -2.73
CA VAL A 264 16.48 -13.73 -2.50
C VAL A 264 16.86 -12.25 -2.57
N SER A 265 17.94 -11.86 -1.91
CA SER A 265 18.39 -10.46 -2.00
C SER A 265 18.92 -10.16 -3.40
N SER A 266 18.65 -8.95 -3.89
CA SER A 266 18.99 -8.56 -5.25
C SER A 266 20.25 -7.70 -5.28
N TRP A 267 21.25 -8.12 -6.05
CA TRP A 267 22.47 -7.34 -6.24
C TRP A 267 22.19 -6.04 -7.02
N HIS A 268 22.85 -4.94 -6.63
CA HIS A 268 22.74 -3.65 -7.33
C HIS A 268 24.05 -3.20 -7.99
N ASP A 269 25.15 -3.16 -7.21
CA ASP A 269 26.47 -2.76 -7.71
C ASP A 269 27.59 -3.28 -6.78
N GLY A 270 28.83 -3.30 -7.27
CA GLY A 270 30.03 -3.65 -6.50
C GLY A 270 30.13 -5.13 -6.15
N VAL A 271 30.83 -5.45 -5.07
CA VAL A 271 31.16 -6.84 -4.68
C VAL A 271 31.90 -7.59 -5.78
N ALA A 272 32.79 -6.90 -6.50
CA ALA A 272 33.59 -7.53 -7.55
C ALA A 272 34.63 -8.45 -6.90
N LEU A 273 34.60 -9.73 -7.25
CA LEU A 273 35.49 -10.74 -6.69
C LEU A 273 36.83 -10.74 -7.43
N THR A 274 37.90 -10.65 -6.65
CA THR A 274 39.29 -10.89 -7.03
C THR A 274 39.88 -11.95 -6.11
N LEU A 275 40.82 -12.74 -6.61
CA LEU A 275 41.52 -13.77 -5.84
C LEU A 275 42.95 -13.31 -5.57
N LYS A 276 43.48 -13.53 -4.36
CA LYS A 276 44.89 -13.26 -4.01
C LYS A 276 45.63 -14.52 -3.59
N ASN A 277 46.94 -14.50 -3.82
CA ASN A 277 47.86 -15.55 -3.41
C ASN A 277 48.55 -15.18 -2.09
N VAL A 278 49.35 -16.10 -1.56
CA VAL A 278 50.13 -15.93 -0.31
C VAL A 278 51.06 -14.71 -0.29
N ALA A 279 51.38 -14.12 -1.45
CA ALA A 279 52.20 -12.91 -1.57
C ALA A 279 51.36 -11.63 -1.79
N GLY A 280 50.03 -11.73 -1.73
CA GLY A 280 49.09 -10.64 -1.94
C GLY A 280 48.87 -10.22 -3.38
N ALA A 281 49.46 -10.94 -4.33
CA ALA A 281 49.29 -10.67 -5.74
C ALA A 281 47.99 -11.32 -6.25
N ALA A 282 47.29 -10.63 -7.15
CA ALA A 282 46.08 -11.16 -7.77
C ALA A 282 46.39 -12.45 -8.53
N LEU A 283 45.58 -13.50 -8.35
CA LEU A 283 45.62 -14.67 -9.22
C LEU A 283 44.99 -14.31 -10.56
N THR A 284 45.69 -14.64 -11.64
CA THR A 284 45.16 -14.62 -13.00
C THR A 284 45.02 -16.03 -13.52
N THR A 285 44.12 -16.24 -14.48
CA THR A 285 43.92 -17.55 -15.12
C THR A 285 45.25 -18.16 -15.55
N GLY A 286 45.47 -19.43 -15.21
CA GLY A 286 46.69 -20.19 -15.49
C GLY A 286 47.75 -20.14 -14.40
N ASN A 287 47.62 -19.25 -13.40
CA ASN A 287 48.56 -19.17 -12.29
C ASN A 287 48.20 -20.19 -11.21
N SER A 288 49.23 -20.81 -10.65
CA SER A 288 49.12 -21.72 -9.49
C SER A 288 49.48 -21.01 -8.20
N SER A 289 48.81 -21.35 -7.12
CA SER A 289 49.07 -20.81 -5.78
C SER A 289 48.85 -21.88 -4.71
N THR A 290 49.58 -21.75 -3.60
CA THR A 290 49.38 -22.54 -2.38
C THR A 290 48.42 -21.88 -1.38
N ALA A 291 47.90 -20.70 -1.74
CA ALA A 291 46.82 -20.01 -1.01
C ALA A 291 45.86 -19.35 -2.00
N VAL A 292 44.57 -19.37 -1.71
CA VAL A 292 43.53 -18.66 -2.47
C VAL A 292 42.65 -17.92 -1.48
N GLU A 293 42.83 -16.60 -1.46
CA GLU A 293 42.12 -15.68 -0.59
C GLU A 293 41.09 -14.89 -1.42
N LEU A 294 39.88 -14.75 -0.89
CA LEU A 294 38.80 -14.01 -1.55
C LEU A 294 38.88 -12.53 -1.19
N VAL A 295 38.75 -11.68 -2.20
CA VAL A 295 38.72 -10.22 -2.05
C VAL A 295 37.54 -9.66 -2.81
N THR A 296 36.63 -8.97 -2.14
CA THR A 296 35.51 -8.28 -2.78
C THR A 296 35.59 -6.78 -2.58
N THR A 297 35.21 -6.02 -3.59
CA THR A 297 35.04 -4.56 -3.44
C THR A 297 33.81 -4.24 -2.60
N VAL A 298 33.72 -3.01 -2.09
CA VAL A 298 32.45 -2.50 -1.53
C VAL A 298 31.35 -2.60 -2.60
N GLY A 299 30.11 -2.79 -2.16
CA GLY A 299 28.95 -2.87 -3.04
C GLY A 299 27.64 -2.57 -2.33
N SER A 300 26.53 -2.80 -3.03
CA SER A 300 25.20 -2.59 -2.48
C SER A 300 24.20 -3.65 -2.94
N ILE A 301 23.35 -4.08 -2.00
CA ILE A 301 22.43 -5.20 -2.12
C ILE A 301 21.04 -4.79 -1.61
N TYR A 302 19.98 -5.15 -2.31
CA TYR A 302 18.59 -4.96 -1.88
C TYR A 302 18.08 -6.18 -1.11
N GLN A 303 17.70 -5.96 0.15
CA GLN A 303 16.83 -6.89 0.87
C GLN A 303 15.37 -6.50 0.58
N LEU A 304 14.85 -5.49 1.31
CA LEU A 304 13.74 -4.64 0.89
C LEU A 304 14.27 -3.23 0.54
N HIS A 305 15.16 -2.74 1.39
CA HIS A 305 15.91 -1.50 1.18
C HIS A 305 17.37 -1.83 0.84
N LYS A 306 18.01 -0.90 0.14
CA LYS A 306 19.42 -0.99 -0.22
C LYS A 306 20.30 -0.98 1.04
N GLN A 307 21.20 -1.95 1.14
CA GLN A 307 22.22 -2.08 2.17
C GLN A 307 23.62 -1.97 1.55
N THR A 308 24.61 -1.59 2.35
CA THR A 308 26.02 -1.57 1.94
C THR A 308 26.68 -2.89 2.32
N PHE A 309 27.29 -3.55 1.33
CA PHE A 309 28.20 -4.67 1.54
C PHE A 309 29.63 -4.09 1.60
N PRO A 310 30.35 -4.18 2.73
CA PRO A 310 31.71 -3.67 2.85
C PRO A 310 32.66 -4.43 1.93
N ALA A 311 33.81 -3.84 1.65
CA ALA A 311 34.89 -4.60 1.04
C ALA A 311 35.33 -5.72 2.00
N HIS A 312 35.72 -6.85 1.43
CA HIS A 312 36.25 -7.99 2.16
C HIS A 312 37.61 -8.34 1.56
N ASP A 313 38.64 -8.58 2.37
CA ASP A 313 39.99 -8.86 1.90
C ASP A 313 40.70 -9.81 2.88
N MET A 314 40.56 -11.13 2.65
CA MET A 314 41.15 -12.18 3.48
C MET A 314 42.69 -12.09 3.59
N TYR A 315 43.35 -11.43 2.63
CA TYR A 315 44.82 -11.26 2.64
C TYR A 315 45.28 -10.10 3.55
N VAL A 316 44.61 -8.94 3.45
CA VAL A 316 45.03 -7.72 4.18
C VAL A 316 44.45 -7.68 5.59
N ASN A 317 43.23 -8.17 5.76
CA ASN A 317 42.52 -8.12 7.02
C ASN A 317 42.45 -9.53 7.63
N ALA A 318 43.25 -9.77 8.67
CA ALA A 318 43.30 -11.07 9.35
C ALA A 318 41.99 -11.50 10.03
N ASN A 319 40.99 -10.61 10.11
CA ASN A 319 39.66 -10.91 10.63
C ASN A 319 38.63 -11.18 9.52
N ASP A 320 39.00 -11.01 8.24
CA ASP A 320 38.14 -11.35 7.12
C ASP A 320 38.29 -12.85 6.83
N ASP A 321 37.17 -13.57 6.97
CA ASP A 321 37.07 -15.01 6.74
C ASP A 321 35.93 -15.36 5.78
N THR A 322 35.93 -16.62 5.33
CA THR A 322 34.79 -17.17 4.58
C THR A 322 34.32 -18.48 5.20
N HIS A 323 33.05 -18.79 5.03
CA HIS A 323 32.44 -19.98 5.61
C HIS A 323 32.06 -21.02 4.55
N ILE A 324 32.60 -22.22 4.67
CA ILE A 324 32.30 -23.35 3.79
C ILE A 324 31.03 -24.04 4.31
N VAL A 325 29.92 -23.81 3.62
CA VAL A 325 28.57 -24.14 4.10
C VAL A 325 28.35 -25.64 4.24
N ASN A 326 28.84 -26.40 3.27
CA ASN A 326 28.59 -27.83 3.10
C ASN A 326 29.87 -28.66 3.21
N ASP A 327 30.78 -28.27 4.09
CA ASP A 327 31.88 -29.17 4.48
C ASP A 327 31.32 -30.44 5.13
N SER A 328 31.87 -31.59 4.74
CA SER A 328 31.37 -32.91 5.13
C SER A 328 31.61 -33.25 6.61
N VAL A 329 32.56 -32.57 7.26
CA VAL A 329 32.97 -32.84 8.65
C VAL A 329 32.45 -31.75 9.59
N SER A 330 32.62 -30.49 9.20
CA SER A 330 32.27 -29.30 9.97
C SER A 330 31.51 -28.29 9.11
N PRO A 331 30.18 -28.44 8.95
CA PRO A 331 29.36 -27.46 8.22
C PRO A 331 29.59 -26.03 8.73
N TYR A 332 29.69 -25.07 7.81
CA TYR A 332 30.10 -23.69 8.07
C TYR A 332 31.55 -23.55 8.58
N LEU A 333 32.46 -24.41 8.11
CA LEU A 333 33.88 -24.32 8.43
C LEU A 333 34.40 -22.93 8.04
N THR A 334 34.99 -22.25 9.02
CA THR A 334 35.60 -20.92 8.82
C THR A 334 37.02 -21.07 8.30
N THR A 335 37.35 -20.36 7.23
CA THR A 335 38.66 -20.41 6.60
C THR A 335 39.17 -19.02 6.23
N ALA A 336 40.47 -18.82 6.43
CA ALA A 336 41.22 -17.66 5.94
C ALA A 336 41.98 -17.97 4.63
N ASP A 337 41.97 -19.23 4.17
CA ASP A 337 42.61 -19.67 2.93
C ASP A 337 41.94 -20.94 2.39
N LEU A 338 41.32 -20.82 1.21
CA LEU A 338 40.60 -21.93 0.59
C LEU A 338 41.50 -23.14 0.30
N VAL A 339 42.78 -22.94 -0.04
CA VAL A 339 43.67 -24.04 -0.41
C VAL A 339 44.00 -24.92 0.79
N THR A 340 44.12 -24.32 1.96
CA THR A 340 44.45 -25.01 3.21
C THR A 340 43.27 -25.86 3.70
N ASP A 341 42.05 -25.32 3.66
CA ASP A 341 40.91 -25.96 4.32
C ASP A 341 40.00 -26.78 3.38
N VAL A 342 39.95 -26.47 2.07
CA VAL A 342 39.15 -27.23 1.10
C VAL A 342 39.97 -28.40 0.53
N THR A 343 39.97 -29.53 1.23
CA THR A 343 40.70 -30.73 0.80
C THR A 343 39.81 -31.78 0.13
N ALA A 344 38.50 -31.65 0.25
CA ALA A 344 37.49 -32.59 -0.22
C ALA A 344 36.30 -31.85 -0.84
N ILE A 345 35.50 -32.58 -1.62
CA ILE A 345 34.20 -32.10 -2.12
C ILE A 345 33.12 -32.31 -1.04
N ALA A 346 31.88 -31.89 -1.32
CA ALA A 346 30.80 -31.83 -0.32
C ALA A 346 30.47 -33.16 0.39
N ASP A 347 30.73 -34.30 -0.26
CA ASP A 347 30.49 -35.64 0.31
C ASP A 347 31.68 -36.21 1.12
N GLY A 348 32.78 -35.45 1.23
CA GLY A 348 34.01 -35.86 1.90
C GLY A 348 35.01 -36.60 1.01
N THR A 349 34.70 -36.80 -0.28
CA THR A 349 35.66 -37.36 -1.25
C THR A 349 36.81 -36.38 -1.47
N ALA A 350 38.04 -36.84 -1.28
CA ALA A 350 39.23 -36.02 -1.51
C ALA A 350 39.30 -35.50 -2.96
N ILE A 351 39.72 -34.24 -3.12
CA ILE A 351 39.95 -33.67 -4.45
C ILE A 351 41.18 -34.35 -5.07
N GLY A 352 41.02 -34.89 -6.27
CA GLY A 352 42.05 -35.65 -6.95
C GLY A 352 43.13 -34.77 -7.59
N VAL A 353 44.37 -35.25 -7.59
CA VAL A 353 45.47 -34.66 -8.34
C VAL A 353 45.11 -34.61 -9.84
N ASN A 354 45.32 -33.47 -10.48
CA ASN A 354 44.92 -33.16 -11.86
C ASN A 354 43.41 -33.18 -12.11
N LYS A 355 42.59 -33.05 -11.06
CA LYS A 355 41.14 -32.86 -11.19
C LYS A 355 40.78 -31.39 -11.11
N TYR A 356 39.65 -31.08 -11.72
CA TYR A 356 39.06 -29.74 -11.75
C TYR A 356 37.79 -29.72 -10.92
N PHE A 357 37.51 -28.63 -10.25
CA PHE A 357 36.36 -28.50 -9.37
C PHE A 357 35.88 -27.05 -9.37
N ASN A 358 34.60 -26.89 -9.06
CA ASN A 358 33.93 -25.60 -9.04
C ASN A 358 33.55 -25.23 -7.60
N LEU A 359 33.82 -24.00 -7.19
CA LEU A 359 33.37 -23.42 -5.93
C LEU A 359 32.36 -22.32 -6.26
N VAL A 360 31.21 -22.30 -5.58
CA VAL A 360 30.23 -21.21 -5.73
C VAL A 360 30.34 -20.30 -4.52
N ILE A 361 30.62 -19.02 -4.79
CA ILE A 361 30.79 -17.97 -3.80
C ILE A 361 29.51 -17.13 -3.75
N TRP A 362 29.03 -16.90 -2.54
CA TRP A 362 27.84 -16.09 -2.29
C TRP A 362 28.00 -15.27 -1.01
N GLY A 363 27.27 -14.17 -0.90
CA GLY A 363 27.33 -13.27 0.24
C GLY A 363 26.08 -13.35 1.10
N ALA A 364 26.25 -13.18 2.41
CA ALA A 364 25.17 -12.91 3.35
C ALA A 364 25.19 -11.43 3.72
N GLN A 365 24.23 -10.66 3.19
CA GLN A 365 24.03 -9.27 3.55
C GLN A 365 23.18 -9.16 4.82
N ASN A 366 23.82 -8.93 5.97
CA ASN A 366 23.22 -8.42 7.19
C ASN A 366 22.97 -6.90 7.11
N LYS A 367 22.32 -6.33 8.14
CA LYS A 367 22.07 -4.89 8.23
C LYS A 367 23.39 -4.10 8.10
N SER A 368 23.36 -2.97 7.39
CA SER A 368 24.52 -2.08 7.29
C SER A 368 25.06 -1.69 8.68
N GLY A 369 26.37 -1.85 8.86
CA GLY A 369 27.07 -1.66 10.13
C GLY A 369 27.29 -2.94 10.94
N GLU A 370 26.66 -4.06 10.58
CA GLU A 370 26.94 -5.39 11.13
C GLU A 370 27.99 -6.13 10.27
N ALA A 371 28.55 -7.22 10.81
CA ALA A 371 29.43 -8.10 10.05
C ALA A 371 28.68 -8.69 8.84
N GLN A 372 29.35 -8.72 7.69
CA GLN A 372 28.87 -9.34 6.47
C GLN A 372 29.77 -10.54 6.17
N HIS A 373 29.23 -11.59 5.56
CA HIS A 373 29.96 -12.83 5.40
C HIS A 373 30.02 -13.26 3.94
N LEU A 374 31.16 -13.79 3.52
CA LEU A 374 31.29 -14.57 2.30
C LEU A 374 31.14 -16.04 2.64
N LEU A 375 30.41 -16.76 1.80
CA LEU A 375 30.15 -18.18 1.96
C LEU A 375 30.49 -18.94 0.69
N VAL A 376 30.88 -20.19 0.86
CA VAL A 376 31.33 -21.08 -0.20
C VAL A 376 30.55 -22.38 -0.18
N ASN A 377 30.01 -22.76 -1.33
CA ASN A 377 29.50 -24.10 -1.56
C ASN A 377 30.57 -24.95 -2.27
N LEU A 378 30.93 -26.08 -1.65
CA LEU A 378 31.71 -27.15 -2.26
C LEU A 378 30.87 -27.89 -3.32
N PRO A 379 31.49 -28.43 -4.37
CA PRO A 379 30.76 -29.13 -5.42
C PRO A 379 30.35 -30.54 -4.99
N THR A 380 29.44 -31.16 -5.72
CA THR A 380 29.05 -32.58 -5.54
C THR A 380 29.94 -33.55 -6.32
N GLY A 381 30.87 -33.05 -7.13
CA GLY A 381 31.73 -33.85 -7.98
C GLY A 381 32.96 -33.09 -8.48
N GLN A 382 33.76 -33.75 -9.31
CA GLN A 382 35.00 -33.21 -9.86
C GLN A 382 35.23 -33.72 -11.29
N TYR A 383 35.90 -32.92 -12.11
CA TYR A 383 36.08 -33.14 -13.53
C TYR A 383 37.52 -33.55 -13.87
N THR A 384 37.67 -34.20 -15.03
CA THR A 384 38.99 -34.60 -15.57
C THR A 384 39.55 -33.60 -16.57
N THR A 385 38.71 -32.72 -17.13
CA THR A 385 39.10 -31.72 -18.13
C THR A 385 38.63 -30.32 -17.70
N SER A 386 39.39 -29.29 -18.08
CA SER A 386 39.03 -27.90 -17.78
C SER A 386 37.74 -27.48 -18.50
N ALA A 387 37.55 -27.90 -19.75
CA ALA A 387 36.36 -27.57 -20.53
C ALA A 387 35.08 -28.05 -19.85
N ASN A 388 35.07 -29.31 -19.37
CA ASN A 388 33.90 -29.87 -18.69
C ASN A 388 33.62 -29.15 -17.37
N ALA A 389 34.66 -28.72 -16.65
CA ALA A 389 34.51 -27.98 -15.41
C ALA A 389 33.94 -26.58 -15.62
N VAL A 390 34.47 -25.84 -16.61
CA VAL A 390 33.98 -24.49 -16.95
C VAL A 390 32.54 -24.52 -17.44
N SER A 391 32.16 -25.53 -18.23
CA SER A 391 30.77 -25.71 -18.67
C SER A 391 29.88 -26.41 -17.63
N ASP A 392 30.45 -26.94 -16.55
CA ASP A 392 29.77 -27.73 -15.51
C ASP A 392 28.82 -28.78 -16.10
N VAL A 393 29.32 -29.55 -17.06
CA VAL A 393 28.51 -30.43 -17.93
C VAL A 393 27.69 -31.47 -17.16
N ASP A 394 28.18 -31.87 -15.99
CA ASP A 394 27.53 -32.85 -15.10
C ASP A 394 26.73 -32.18 -13.95
N GLY A 395 26.67 -30.84 -13.90
CA GLY A 395 25.92 -30.10 -12.89
C GLY A 395 26.44 -30.24 -11.46
N TYR A 396 27.76 -30.27 -11.27
CA TYR A 396 28.35 -30.47 -9.94
C TYR A 396 28.39 -29.20 -9.08
N SER A 397 28.18 -28.03 -9.68
CA SER A 397 28.16 -26.75 -8.97
C SER A 397 26.85 -26.55 -8.21
N ILE A 398 26.94 -26.11 -6.95
CA ILE A 398 25.76 -25.88 -6.09
C ILE A 398 25.46 -24.38 -5.99
N PHE A 399 24.40 -23.94 -6.67
CA PHE A 399 23.94 -22.54 -6.68
C PHE A 399 22.86 -22.24 -5.62
N SER A 400 22.36 -23.27 -4.93
CA SER A 400 21.33 -23.09 -3.91
C SER A 400 21.90 -22.44 -2.65
N ILE A 401 21.17 -21.45 -2.14
CA ILE A 401 21.44 -20.81 -0.85
C ILE A 401 20.48 -21.41 0.19
N PRO A 402 20.94 -21.78 1.41
CA PRO A 402 20.06 -22.36 2.42
C PRO A 402 18.89 -21.43 2.79
N ASN A 403 17.72 -22.00 3.08
CA ASN A 403 16.49 -21.25 3.34
C ASN A 403 16.61 -20.22 4.49
N ALA A 404 17.50 -20.46 5.46
CA ALA A 404 17.76 -19.54 6.57
C ALA A 404 18.33 -18.17 6.11
N TYR A 405 18.90 -18.10 4.90
CA TYR A 405 19.44 -16.88 4.31
C TYR A 405 18.48 -16.22 3.31
N ARG A 406 17.21 -16.62 3.29
CA ARG A 406 16.17 -15.97 2.49
C ARG A 406 16.08 -14.49 2.87
N GLY A 407 15.98 -13.61 1.87
CA GLY A 407 15.99 -12.16 2.05
C GLY A 407 17.36 -11.52 2.30
N VAL A 408 18.44 -12.30 2.51
CA VAL A 408 19.79 -11.77 2.82
C VAL A 408 20.91 -12.34 1.95
N GLY A 409 20.73 -13.52 1.37
CA GLY A 409 21.72 -14.19 0.52
C GLY A 409 21.68 -13.70 -0.93
N PHE A 410 22.84 -13.57 -1.57
CA PHE A 410 22.99 -13.30 -3.00
C PHE A 410 24.22 -14.00 -3.59
N LEU A 411 24.15 -14.43 -4.85
CA LEU A 411 25.27 -15.06 -5.55
C LEU A 411 26.31 -14.02 -6.00
N ILE A 412 27.59 -14.41 -5.99
CA ILE A 412 28.71 -13.56 -6.41
C ILE A 412 29.40 -14.15 -7.64
N ALA A 413 29.93 -15.37 -7.53
CA ALA A 413 30.69 -15.97 -8.61
C ALA A 413 30.75 -17.50 -8.50
N ARG A 414 30.98 -18.17 -9.63
CA ARG A 414 31.48 -19.54 -9.66
C ARG A 414 32.95 -19.52 -10.08
N LEU A 415 33.80 -20.13 -9.28
CA LEU A 415 35.24 -20.23 -9.52
C LEU A 415 35.60 -21.66 -9.93
N THR A 416 36.38 -21.82 -10.99
CA THR A 416 36.91 -23.11 -11.44
C THR A 416 38.40 -23.19 -11.13
N PHE A 417 38.81 -24.26 -10.47
CA PHE A 417 40.20 -24.54 -10.13
C PHE A 417 40.64 -25.92 -10.64
N ARG A 418 41.95 -26.13 -10.68
CA ARG A 418 42.58 -27.45 -10.85
C ARG A 418 43.53 -27.72 -9.69
N LEU A 419 43.41 -28.86 -9.04
CA LEU A 419 44.44 -29.34 -8.12
C LEU A 419 45.61 -29.91 -8.94
N ILE A 420 46.84 -29.38 -8.80
CA ILE A 420 47.99 -29.88 -9.57
C ILE A 420 48.70 -31.00 -8.83
N ALA A 421 49.29 -30.69 -7.68
CA ALA A 421 49.98 -31.62 -6.78
C ALA A 421 50.25 -30.92 -5.44
N GLY A 422 50.17 -31.66 -4.32
CA GLY A 422 50.17 -31.06 -2.98
C GLY A 422 49.00 -30.07 -2.79
N SER A 423 49.09 -29.20 -1.79
CA SER A 423 48.13 -28.09 -1.57
C SER A 423 48.44 -26.93 -2.52
N GLN A 424 48.33 -27.15 -3.83
CA GLN A 424 48.56 -26.12 -4.86
C GLN A 424 47.51 -26.19 -5.96
N TRP A 425 46.79 -25.09 -6.16
CA TRP A 425 45.69 -24.99 -7.11
C TRP A 425 46.03 -24.02 -8.24
N THR A 426 45.67 -24.38 -9.47
CA THR A 426 45.68 -23.46 -10.62
C THR A 426 44.30 -22.85 -10.78
N TYR A 427 44.23 -21.52 -10.86
CA TYR A 427 43.00 -20.80 -11.19
C TYR A 427 42.69 -20.91 -12.69
N ILE A 428 41.48 -21.35 -13.03
CA ILE A 428 41.08 -21.65 -14.41
C ILE A 428 40.10 -20.60 -14.95
N ALA A 429 39.00 -20.34 -14.25
CA ALA A 429 37.97 -19.43 -14.73
C ALA A 429 37.12 -18.89 -13.57
N GLN A 430 36.48 -17.74 -13.80
CA GLN A 430 35.44 -17.18 -12.96
C GLN A 430 34.25 -16.82 -13.85
N GLU A 431 33.08 -17.30 -13.45
CA GLU A 431 31.79 -16.85 -13.97
C GLU A 431 31.17 -15.88 -12.97
N ASP A 432 30.71 -14.73 -13.46
CA ASP A 432 30.01 -13.74 -12.64
C ASP A 432 28.55 -14.16 -12.46
N LEU A 433 28.11 -14.24 -11.21
CA LEU A 433 26.74 -14.60 -10.83
C LEU A 433 25.99 -13.42 -10.20
N ARG A 434 26.54 -12.20 -10.28
CA ARG A 434 25.88 -10.98 -9.78
C ARG A 434 24.90 -10.43 -10.81
N GLY A 435 23.68 -10.15 -10.36
CA GLY A 435 22.62 -9.61 -11.22
C GLY A 435 22.17 -10.44 -12.42
N PRO A 436 22.37 -11.78 -12.53
CA PRO A 436 21.79 -12.54 -13.63
C PRO A 436 20.27 -12.47 -13.49
N VAL A 437 19.66 -11.64 -14.33
CA VAL A 437 18.23 -11.61 -14.56
C VAL A 437 17.88 -12.85 -15.40
N SER A 438 17.84 -14.03 -14.78
CA SER A 438 17.21 -15.18 -15.38
C SER A 438 15.70 -15.12 -15.11
N TYR A 439 14.99 -14.26 -15.84
CA TYR A 439 13.66 -14.67 -16.26
C TYR A 439 13.89 -15.75 -17.32
N THR A 440 13.86 -17.02 -16.92
CA THR A 440 13.57 -18.07 -17.90
C THR A 440 12.15 -17.79 -18.40
N HIS A 441 12.05 -17.04 -19.49
CA HIS A 441 10.89 -17.10 -20.35
C HIS A 441 10.77 -18.57 -20.72
N LEU A 442 9.73 -19.22 -20.19
CA LEU A 442 9.27 -20.49 -20.68
C LEU A 442 9.03 -20.29 -22.17
N THR A 443 9.99 -20.64 -23.02
CA THR A 443 9.71 -20.82 -24.44
C THR A 443 8.79 -22.01 -24.51
N LEU A 444 7.48 -21.74 -24.55
CA LEU A 444 6.50 -22.73 -24.94
C LEU A 444 6.98 -23.35 -26.26
N PRO A 445 6.92 -24.68 -26.41
CA PRO A 445 7.20 -25.29 -27.69
C PRO A 445 6.25 -24.67 -28.72
N THR A 446 6.81 -24.12 -29.79
CA THR A 446 6.06 -23.84 -31.01
C THR A 446 5.34 -25.12 -31.42
N ILE A 447 4.02 -25.05 -31.50
CA ILE A 447 3.14 -26.07 -32.07
C ILE A 447 3.47 -26.24 -33.55
#